data_AF-F6D6K2-F1
#
_entry.id   AF-F6D6K2-F1
#
_cell.length_a   1.000
_cell.length_b   1.000
_cell.length_c   1.000
_cell.angle_alpha   90.00
_cell.angle_beta   90.00
_cell.angle_gamma   90.00
#
_symmetry.space_group_name_H-M   'P 1'
#
loop_
_entity.id
_entity.type
_entity.pdbx_description
1 polymer ?
#
loop_
_entity_poly.entity_id
_entity_poly.type
_entity_poly.pdbx_seq_one_letter_code
_entity_poly.pdbx_strand_id
1 'polypeptide(L)'
;MVSYLVCEKCGKYYELNEGKASFDFTKCEECGGRLRYAESLNEISAVKPLSEKPPVLGPLKKKCHNCGNENPNGAIFCLECGEELNVVNSSSTAENYNSQRTGNTNENVNGVSLIGICFGFGFLILSMLFGFLALFGSKLVGVNISQNPSEISNNLLMSSHSLLIGFMVIVVVVTIISGLLAAYISGSKDYKYGILNGGLVGVVLGVLMGVASGVAAFLSVTTVFGLLAVLGGILGTLLRRHN
;
A
#
# COMPACT_ATOMS: atom_id res chain seq x y z
N MET A 1 -38.84 -3.26 -14.20
CA MET A 1 -38.85 -1.96 -13.49
C MET A 1 -38.06 -0.94 -14.28
N VAL A 2 -38.64 0.22 -14.57
CA VAL A 2 -37.93 1.29 -15.30
C VAL A 2 -37.09 2.07 -14.30
N SER A 3 -35.84 2.36 -14.64
CA SER A 3 -34.93 3.13 -13.79
C SER A 3 -34.40 4.36 -14.53
N TYR A 4 -33.85 5.34 -13.80
CA TYR A 4 -33.47 6.63 -14.37
C TYR A 4 -32.06 7.06 -13.94
N LEU A 5 -31.38 7.83 -14.78
CA LEU A 5 -30.19 8.61 -14.42
C LEU A 5 -30.53 10.09 -14.46
N VAL A 6 -30.30 10.82 -13.38
CA VAL A 6 -30.58 12.25 -13.26
C VAL A 6 -29.27 13.02 -13.10
N CYS A 7 -29.10 14.09 -13.88
CA CYS A 7 -27.95 14.97 -13.73
C CYS A 7 -28.14 15.94 -12.57
N GLU A 8 -27.21 15.93 -11.62
CA GLU A 8 -27.25 16.82 -10.45
C GLU A 8 -27.04 18.30 -10.80
N LYS A 9 -26.43 18.56 -11.97
CA LYS A 9 -26.10 19.92 -12.41
C LYS A 9 -27.22 20.59 -13.22
N CYS A 10 -27.85 19.87 -14.15
CA CYS A 10 -28.89 20.43 -15.01
C CYS A 10 -30.29 19.85 -14.77
N GLY A 11 -30.42 18.79 -13.95
CA GLY A 11 -31.70 18.16 -13.65
C GLY A 11 -32.29 17.28 -14.76
N LYS A 12 -31.61 17.15 -15.91
CA LYS A 12 -32.06 16.24 -16.98
C LYS A 12 -32.00 14.80 -16.54
N TYR A 13 -32.96 14.01 -17.00
CA TYR A 13 -33.02 12.58 -16.71
C TYR A 13 -33.03 11.73 -17.97
N TYR A 14 -32.48 10.52 -17.87
CA TYR A 14 -32.39 9.52 -18.93
C TYR A 14 -33.04 8.23 -18.43
N GLU A 15 -33.94 7.66 -19.23
CA GLU A 15 -34.62 6.40 -18.90
C GLU A 15 -33.74 5.20 -19.29
N LEU A 16 -33.52 4.30 -18.33
CA LEU A 16 -32.77 3.07 -18.52
C LEU A 16 -33.75 1.91 -18.69
N ASN A 17 -33.77 1.33 -19.89
CA ASN A 17 -34.47 0.07 -20.14
C ASN A 17 -33.67 -1.10 -19.56
N GLU A 18 -34.34 -2.01 -18.85
CA GLU A 18 -33.72 -3.18 -18.23
C GLU A 18 -32.94 -4.01 -19.26
N GLY A 19 -31.68 -4.33 -18.97
CA GLY A 19 -30.87 -5.22 -19.80
C GLY A 19 -29.59 -4.63 -20.41
N LYS A 20 -29.14 -3.43 -20.02
CA LYS A 20 -27.84 -2.87 -20.46
C LYS A 20 -27.00 -2.37 -19.28
N ALA A 21 -26.43 -3.31 -18.52
CA ALA A 21 -25.48 -3.04 -17.43
C ALA A 21 -24.05 -2.73 -17.91
N SER A 22 -23.87 -2.06 -19.06
CA SER A 22 -22.55 -1.92 -19.70
C SER A 22 -22.30 -0.56 -20.35
N PHE A 23 -22.91 0.51 -19.86
CA PHE A 23 -22.60 1.84 -20.36
C PHE A 23 -22.08 2.72 -19.22
N ASP A 24 -20.87 3.23 -19.43
CA ASP A 24 -20.11 4.11 -18.54
C ASP A 24 -20.74 5.51 -18.50
N PHE A 25 -21.93 5.61 -17.90
CA PHE A 25 -22.67 6.87 -17.79
C PHE A 25 -22.17 7.72 -16.62
N THR A 26 -20.85 7.92 -16.53
CA THR A 26 -20.23 8.65 -15.42
C THR A 26 -20.49 10.17 -15.51
N LYS A 27 -20.88 10.71 -16.68
CA LYS A 27 -21.10 12.15 -16.92
C LYS A 27 -22.28 12.44 -17.84
N CYS A 28 -22.99 13.53 -17.57
CA CYS A 28 -24.04 14.09 -18.42
C CYS A 28 -23.44 14.69 -19.69
N GLU A 29 -23.92 14.27 -20.86
CA GLU A 29 -23.39 14.70 -22.15
C GLU A 29 -23.59 16.21 -22.40
N GLU A 30 -24.63 16.80 -21.82
CA GLU A 30 -24.95 18.20 -22.10
C GLU A 30 -24.20 19.21 -21.23
N CYS A 31 -23.92 18.87 -19.97
CA CYS A 31 -23.35 19.83 -19.02
C CYS A 31 -22.07 19.32 -18.31
N GLY A 32 -21.66 18.09 -18.61
CA GLY A 32 -20.54 17.39 -17.98
C GLY A 32 -20.77 17.03 -16.50
N GLY A 33 -21.96 17.29 -15.97
CA GLY A 33 -22.31 17.05 -14.57
C GLY A 33 -22.39 15.57 -14.22
N ARG A 34 -22.29 15.24 -12.94
CA ARG A 34 -22.42 13.86 -12.47
C ARG A 34 -23.86 13.37 -12.64
N LEU A 35 -24.01 12.12 -13.06
CA LEU A 35 -25.31 11.44 -13.14
C LEU A 35 -25.52 10.60 -11.87
N ARG A 36 -26.72 10.65 -11.31
CA ARG A 36 -27.16 9.86 -10.15
C ARG A 36 -28.28 8.92 -10.58
N TYR A 37 -28.25 7.69 -10.11
CA TYR A 37 -29.33 6.72 -10.31
C TYR A 37 -30.56 7.07 -9.46
N ALA A 38 -31.76 6.86 -10.02
CA ALA A 38 -33.04 7.02 -9.35
C ALA A 38 -33.98 5.87 -9.76
N GLU A 39 -34.61 5.23 -8.78
CA GLU A 39 -35.48 4.06 -9.02
C GLU A 39 -36.90 4.45 -9.40
N SER A 40 -37.30 5.71 -9.19
CA SER A 40 -38.64 6.19 -9.54
C SER A 40 -38.69 7.69 -9.82
N LEU A 41 -39.68 8.11 -10.62
CA LEU A 41 -39.93 9.51 -10.96
C LEU A 41 -40.21 10.40 -9.73
N ASN A 42 -40.70 9.83 -8.63
CA ASN A 42 -40.94 10.58 -7.39
C ASN A 42 -39.63 11.12 -6.77
N GLU A 43 -38.51 10.44 -6.99
CA GLU A 43 -37.20 10.86 -6.49
C GLU A 43 -36.59 11.99 -7.34
N ILE A 44 -37.01 12.09 -8.61
CA ILE A 44 -36.57 13.12 -9.55
C ILE A 44 -37.21 14.47 -9.21
N SER A 45 -38.47 14.46 -8.78
CA SER A 45 -39.24 15.65 -8.38
C SER A 45 -38.68 16.39 -7.15
N ALA A 46 -37.84 15.74 -6.36
CA ALA A 46 -37.16 16.35 -5.21
C ALA A 46 -35.90 17.15 -5.61
N VAL A 47 -35.43 17.02 -6.86
CA VAL A 47 -34.32 17.80 -7.41
C VAL A 47 -34.89 19.08 -8.01
N LYS A 48 -35.16 20.08 -7.17
CA LYS A 48 -35.45 21.42 -7.67
C LYS A 48 -34.21 21.96 -8.42
N PRO A 49 -34.33 22.44 -9.67
CA PRO A 49 -33.23 23.11 -10.34
C PRO A 49 -32.82 24.31 -9.49
N LEU A 50 -31.52 24.42 -9.20
CA LEU A 50 -30.94 25.46 -8.36
C LEU A 50 -30.93 26.79 -9.11
N SER A 51 -32.11 27.37 -9.32
CA SER A 51 -32.30 28.74 -9.77
C SER A 51 -33.03 29.49 -8.66
N GLU A 52 -32.26 30.13 -7.78
CA GLU A 52 -32.31 31.57 -7.54
C GLU A 52 -31.46 31.95 -6.31
N LYS A 53 -30.58 32.93 -6.57
CA LYS A 53 -29.82 33.78 -5.64
C LYS A 53 -28.67 33.11 -4.83
N PRO A 54 -27.40 33.27 -5.25
CA PRO A 54 -26.28 32.82 -4.43
C PRO A 54 -26.18 33.66 -3.14
N PRO A 55 -25.85 33.04 -1.98
CA PRO A 55 -25.49 33.80 -0.80
C PRO A 55 -24.20 34.55 -1.08
N VAL A 56 -24.26 35.87 -0.90
CA VAL A 56 -23.11 36.77 -0.93
C VAL A 56 -22.19 36.40 0.24
N LEU A 57 -21.26 35.47 0.01
CA LEU A 57 -20.02 35.37 0.77
C LEU A 57 -18.92 35.97 -0.11
N GLY A 58 -18.39 37.10 0.33
CA GLY A 58 -17.38 37.87 -0.38
C GLY A 58 -16.12 37.06 -0.73
N PRO A 59 -15.33 37.51 -1.71
CA PRO A 59 -14.22 36.75 -2.26
C PRO A 59 -13.01 36.77 -1.31
N LEU A 60 -12.84 35.71 -0.50
CA LEU A 60 -11.60 35.49 0.24
C LEU A 60 -10.58 34.69 -0.60
N LYS A 61 -9.87 35.39 -1.49
CA LYS A 61 -8.73 34.83 -2.24
C LYS A 61 -7.68 34.26 -1.27
N LYS A 62 -7.20 33.04 -1.51
CA LYS A 62 -6.17 32.39 -0.67
C LYS A 62 -4.81 32.48 -1.36
N LYS A 63 -3.80 33.01 -0.65
CA LYS A 63 -2.40 32.97 -1.11
C LYS A 63 -1.75 31.63 -0.77
N CYS A 64 -1.01 31.09 -1.72
CA CYS A 64 -0.19 29.91 -1.51
C CYS A 64 0.96 30.26 -0.55
N HIS A 65 1.18 29.42 0.47
CA HIS A 65 2.30 29.63 1.40
C HIS A 65 3.67 29.29 0.79
N ASN A 66 3.70 28.51 -0.30
CA ASN A 66 4.93 28.07 -0.93
C ASN A 66 5.44 29.09 -1.96
N CYS A 67 4.60 29.52 -2.91
CA CYS A 67 5.01 30.46 -3.96
C CYS A 67 4.42 31.88 -3.85
N GLY A 68 3.49 32.11 -2.92
CA GLY A 68 2.83 33.42 -2.76
C GLY A 68 1.71 33.74 -3.75
N ASN A 69 1.46 32.88 -4.75
CA ASN A 69 0.42 33.12 -5.76
C ASN A 69 -1.00 33.14 -5.16
N GLU A 70 -1.87 34.01 -5.69
CA GLU A 70 -3.28 34.08 -5.33
C GLU A 70 -4.07 33.00 -6.10
N ASN A 71 -4.73 32.11 -5.36
CA ASN A 71 -5.51 31.02 -5.92
C ASN A 71 -7.01 31.27 -5.72
N PRO A 72 -7.85 30.81 -6.67
CA PRO A 72 -9.30 30.93 -6.57
C PRO A 72 -9.86 30.11 -5.40
N ASN A 73 -11.06 30.48 -4.93
CA ASN A 73 -11.70 29.83 -3.80
C ASN A 73 -11.99 28.36 -4.09
N GLY A 74 -11.72 27.49 -3.12
CA GLY A 74 -11.87 26.04 -3.28
C GLY A 74 -10.76 25.37 -4.07
N ALA A 75 -9.72 26.10 -4.49
CA ALA A 75 -8.51 25.49 -5.03
C ALA A 75 -7.87 24.60 -3.95
N ILE A 76 -7.84 23.30 -4.21
CA ILE A 76 -7.20 22.29 -3.35
C ILE A 76 -5.68 22.35 -3.54
N PHE A 77 -5.21 22.77 -4.72
CA PHE A 77 -3.81 22.90 -5.07
C PHE A 77 -3.52 24.28 -5.67
N CYS A 78 -2.29 24.75 -5.53
CA CYS A 78 -1.85 25.99 -6.14
C CYS A 78 -1.70 25.84 -7.65
N LEU A 79 -2.32 26.72 -8.42
CA LEU A 79 -2.29 26.70 -9.89
C LEU A 79 -0.92 27.06 -10.50
N GLU A 80 -0.03 27.67 -9.71
CA GLU A 80 1.32 28.04 -10.16
C GLU A 80 2.36 26.97 -9.80
N CYS A 81 2.40 26.51 -8.54
CA CYS A 81 3.46 25.64 -8.05
C CYS A 81 3.02 24.20 -7.72
N GLY A 82 1.70 23.91 -7.74
CA GLY A 82 1.15 22.58 -7.42
C GLY A 82 1.01 22.24 -5.94
N GLU A 83 1.40 23.14 -5.02
CA GLU A 83 1.33 22.92 -3.56
C GLU A 83 -0.13 22.79 -3.06
N GLU A 84 -0.39 21.89 -2.11
CA GLU A 84 -1.71 21.72 -1.51
C GLU A 84 -2.12 22.89 -0.60
N LEU A 85 -3.32 23.42 -0.80
CA LEU A 85 -3.86 24.56 -0.08
C LEU A 85 -4.86 24.09 0.99
N ASN A 86 -4.37 23.49 2.09
CA ASN A 86 -5.15 22.98 3.24
C ASN A 86 -6.52 23.69 3.47
N VAL A 87 -7.61 23.04 3.09
CA VAL A 87 -8.98 23.56 3.24
C VAL A 87 -9.48 23.16 4.63
N VAL A 88 -9.33 24.06 5.61
CA VAL A 88 -9.91 23.85 6.95
C VAL A 88 -11.41 24.11 6.85
N ASN A 89 -12.19 23.08 6.54
CA ASN A 89 -13.65 23.11 6.69
C ASN A 89 -13.99 22.94 8.16
N SER A 90 -14.28 24.05 8.83
CA SER A 90 -14.87 24.07 10.16
C SER A 90 -16.36 23.78 10.05
N SER A 91 -16.78 22.52 10.21
CA SER A 91 -18.12 22.16 10.68
C SER A 91 -18.23 20.65 10.91
N SER A 92 -17.96 20.23 12.14
CA SER A 92 -18.49 19.04 12.78
C SER A 92 -20.02 19.00 12.70
N THR A 93 -20.61 17.87 12.33
CA THR A 93 -21.65 17.10 13.09
C THR A 93 -22.44 16.15 12.14
N ALA A 94 -22.38 14.85 12.46
CA ALA A 94 -23.32 13.74 12.11
C ALA A 94 -23.39 13.32 10.61
N GLU A 95 -23.44 12.03 10.21
CA GLU A 95 -24.02 10.84 10.82
C GLU A 95 -23.34 9.52 10.36
N ASN A 96 -23.56 8.49 11.17
CA ASN A 96 -23.46 7.07 10.86
C ASN A 96 -24.09 6.71 9.50
N TYR A 97 -23.30 6.12 8.59
CA TYR A 97 -23.84 5.20 7.59
C TYR A 97 -22.91 3.99 7.44
N ASN A 98 -23.53 2.81 7.54
CA ASN A 98 -22.92 1.49 7.55
C ASN A 98 -21.94 1.28 6.38
N SER A 99 -20.67 1.05 6.72
CA SER A 99 -19.67 0.46 5.82
C SER A 99 -19.36 -0.96 6.28
N GLN A 100 -20.11 -1.92 5.73
CA GLN A 100 -19.67 -3.30 5.59
C GLN A 100 -19.39 -3.58 4.12
N ARG A 101 -18.20 -3.18 3.65
CA ARG A 101 -17.38 -4.03 2.77
C ARG A 101 -15.93 -3.54 2.71
N THR A 102 -15.04 -4.51 2.93
CA THR A 102 -13.59 -4.51 2.78
C THR A 102 -12.77 -3.84 3.88
N GLY A 103 -12.39 -4.67 4.88
CA GLY A 103 -11.09 -4.62 5.58
C GLY A 103 -10.55 -3.24 5.91
N ASN A 104 -11.31 -2.46 6.66
CA ASN A 104 -10.87 -1.16 7.16
C ASN A 104 -9.93 -1.36 8.37
N THR A 105 -8.63 -1.47 8.10
CA THR A 105 -7.58 -1.05 9.06
C THR A 105 -7.03 0.29 8.59
N ASN A 106 -7.88 1.33 8.60
CA ASN A 106 -7.40 2.70 8.57
C ASN A 106 -6.81 3.05 9.93
N GLU A 107 -5.58 2.59 10.14
CA GLU A 107 -4.60 3.35 10.91
C GLU A 107 -3.66 3.99 9.91
N ASN A 108 -4.20 4.93 9.12
CA ASN A 108 -3.38 5.78 8.27
C ASN A 108 -2.79 6.90 9.14
N VAL A 109 -1.90 6.50 10.04
CA VAL A 109 -0.93 7.38 10.67
C VAL A 109 0.37 7.15 9.91
N ASN A 110 0.72 8.10 9.04
CA ASN A 110 2.04 8.22 8.39
C ASN A 110 2.35 7.31 7.18
N GLY A 111 1.35 6.85 6.41
CA GLY A 111 1.57 6.17 5.12
C GLY A 111 2.33 4.84 5.19
N VAL A 112 2.35 4.22 6.37
CA VAL A 112 2.80 2.84 6.59
C VAL A 112 1.65 1.90 6.21
N SER A 113 1.91 0.91 5.35
CA SER A 113 0.90 -0.09 4.99
C SER A 113 1.14 -1.38 5.77
N LEU A 114 0.32 -1.61 6.79
CA LEU A 114 0.39 -2.81 7.63
C LEU A 114 0.20 -4.10 6.82
N ILE A 115 -0.64 -4.03 5.77
CA ILE A 115 -0.86 -5.15 4.84
C ILE A 115 0.45 -5.52 4.12
N GLY A 116 1.15 -4.53 3.56
CA GLY A 116 2.43 -4.77 2.89
C GLY A 116 3.46 -5.42 3.82
N ILE A 117 3.56 -4.92 5.05
CA ILE A 117 4.45 -5.47 6.09
C ILE A 117 4.09 -6.92 6.41
N CYS A 118 2.81 -7.25 6.61
CA CYS A 118 2.36 -8.61 6.87
C CYS A 118 2.72 -9.57 5.72
N PHE A 119 2.54 -9.16 4.47
CA PHE A 119 2.90 -9.98 3.31
C PHE A 119 4.41 -10.18 3.19
N GLY A 120 5.21 -9.11 3.33
CA GLY A 120 6.66 -9.20 3.29
C GLY A 120 7.22 -10.09 4.40
N PHE A 121 6.74 -9.91 5.64
CA PHE A 121 7.17 -10.69 6.78
C PHE A 121 6.70 -12.17 6.69
N GLY A 122 5.47 -12.40 6.24
CA GLY A 122 4.93 -13.75 6.03
C GLY A 122 5.72 -14.54 4.98
N PHE A 123 6.05 -13.90 3.85
CA PHE A 123 6.91 -14.50 2.83
C PHE A 123 8.28 -14.88 3.40
N LEU A 124 8.87 -14.00 4.22
CA LEU A 124 10.18 -14.22 4.83
C LEU A 124 10.17 -15.42 5.79
N ILE A 125 9.22 -15.49 6.71
CA ILE A 125 9.07 -16.63 7.63
C ILE A 125 8.90 -17.94 6.86
N LEU A 126 8.06 -17.92 5.82
CA LEU A 126 7.80 -19.10 5.02
C LEU A 126 9.06 -19.58 4.30
N SER A 127 9.81 -18.67 3.66
CA SER A 127 11.08 -18.99 3.01
C SER A 127 12.13 -19.50 4.01
N MET A 128 12.18 -18.93 5.22
CA MET A 128 13.10 -19.38 6.26
C MET A 128 12.76 -20.79 6.76
N LEU A 129 11.47 -21.11 6.90
CA LEU A 129 11.01 -22.45 7.27
C LEU A 129 11.42 -23.49 6.22
N PHE A 130 11.24 -23.19 4.93
CA PHE A 130 11.69 -24.06 3.84
C PHE A 130 13.21 -24.22 3.81
N GLY A 131 13.97 -23.14 4.04
CA GLY A 131 15.43 -23.19 4.14
C GLY A 131 15.90 -24.08 5.29
N PHE A 132 15.24 -23.99 6.45
CA PHE A 132 15.52 -24.86 7.59
C PHE A 132 15.21 -26.33 7.26
N LEU A 133 14.06 -26.61 6.64
CA LEU A 133 13.71 -27.96 6.18
C LEU A 133 14.73 -28.49 5.16
N ALA A 134 15.28 -27.68 4.27
CA ALA A 134 16.29 -28.12 3.32
C ALA A 134 17.61 -28.49 4.01
N LEU A 135 18.06 -27.67 4.97
CA LEU A 135 19.30 -27.92 5.71
C LEU A 135 19.21 -29.19 6.57
N PHE A 136 18.16 -29.30 7.39
CA PHE A 136 18.00 -30.45 8.30
C PHE A 136 17.42 -31.67 7.59
N GLY A 137 16.56 -31.47 6.59
CA GLY A 137 15.99 -32.54 5.77
C GLY A 137 17.07 -33.31 5.01
N SER A 138 18.14 -32.66 4.55
CA SER A 138 19.25 -33.38 3.91
C SER A 138 19.97 -34.38 4.85
N LYS A 139 20.01 -34.08 6.15
CA LYS A 139 20.54 -34.97 7.21
C LYS A 139 19.50 -36.02 7.64
N LEU A 140 18.21 -35.68 7.61
CA LEU A 140 17.10 -36.53 8.05
C LEU A 140 16.64 -37.54 6.98
N VAL A 141 16.72 -37.18 5.70
CA VAL A 141 16.34 -38.01 4.54
C VAL A 141 17.37 -39.12 4.26
N GLY A 142 18.44 -39.21 5.05
CA GLY A 142 19.21 -40.43 5.17
C GLY A 142 19.91 -40.82 3.87
N VAL A 143 20.74 -39.93 3.33
CA VAL A 143 21.83 -40.40 2.47
C VAL A 143 22.81 -41.16 3.37
N ASN A 144 22.58 -42.47 3.50
CA ASN A 144 23.47 -43.42 4.15
C ASN A 144 24.75 -43.53 3.32
N ILE A 145 25.63 -42.54 3.40
CA ILE A 145 26.98 -42.68 2.90
C ILE A 145 27.77 -43.45 3.95
N SER A 146 27.83 -44.77 3.75
CA SER A 146 28.78 -45.66 4.43
C SER A 146 30.19 -45.15 4.16
N GLN A 147 30.80 -44.47 5.13
CA GLN A 147 32.20 -44.04 5.03
C GLN A 147 32.98 -44.37 6.29
N ASN A 148 34.20 -44.85 6.05
CA ASN A 148 35.18 -45.24 7.06
C ASN A 148 35.51 -44.06 8.01
N PRO A 149 35.72 -44.33 9.32
CA PRO A 149 35.80 -43.29 10.36
C PRO A 149 37.00 -42.34 10.29
N SER A 150 38.07 -42.66 9.53
CA SER A 150 39.32 -41.89 9.55
C SER A 150 39.39 -40.72 8.55
N GLU A 151 38.49 -40.63 7.56
CA GLU A 151 38.45 -39.51 6.59
C GLU A 151 37.31 -38.51 6.86
N ILE A 152 36.58 -38.69 7.96
CA ILE A 152 35.31 -38.01 8.24
C ILE A 152 35.53 -36.56 8.70
N SER A 153 36.55 -36.27 9.52
CA SER A 153 36.65 -34.96 10.18
C SER A 153 36.92 -33.81 9.21
N ASN A 154 37.83 -34.00 8.25
CA ASN A 154 38.25 -32.92 7.34
C ASN A 154 37.19 -32.63 6.26
N ASN A 155 36.53 -33.68 5.73
CA ASN A 155 35.50 -33.54 4.71
C ASN A 155 34.16 -33.02 5.29
N LEU A 156 33.82 -33.39 6.54
CA LEU A 156 32.61 -32.93 7.21
C LEU A 156 32.68 -31.44 7.59
N LEU A 157 33.84 -30.97 8.08
CA LEU A 157 34.04 -29.57 8.41
C LEU A 157 33.95 -28.69 7.16
N MET A 158 34.59 -29.10 6.05
CA MET A 158 34.58 -28.36 4.79
C MET A 158 33.19 -28.31 4.13
N SER A 159 32.41 -29.39 4.23
CA SER A 159 31.02 -29.42 3.76
C SER A 159 30.10 -28.49 4.55
N SER A 160 30.30 -28.38 5.87
CA SER A 160 29.45 -27.55 6.75
C SER A 160 29.58 -26.05 6.47
N HIS A 161 30.78 -25.55 6.16
CA HIS A 161 30.99 -24.13 5.83
C HIS A 161 30.37 -23.74 4.50
N SER A 162 30.43 -24.61 3.48
CA SER A 162 29.84 -24.34 2.17
C SER A 162 28.32 -24.23 2.23
N LEU A 163 27.66 -25.11 3.00
CA LEU A 163 26.22 -25.04 3.24
C LEU A 163 25.80 -23.76 3.97
N LEU A 164 26.59 -23.34 4.96
CA LEU A 164 26.31 -22.14 5.74
C LEU A 164 26.43 -20.87 4.87
N ILE A 165 27.47 -20.78 4.02
CA ILE A 165 27.62 -19.68 3.05
C ILE A 165 26.43 -19.65 2.09
N GLY A 166 26.01 -20.80 1.55
CA GLY A 166 24.85 -20.90 0.67
C GLY A 166 23.56 -20.40 1.35
N PHE A 167 23.33 -20.80 2.60
CA PHE A 167 22.18 -20.32 3.39
C PHE A 167 22.22 -18.81 3.61
N MET A 168 23.39 -18.23 3.90
CA MET A 168 23.53 -16.78 4.08
C MET A 168 23.19 -16.01 2.81
N VAL A 169 23.62 -16.49 1.63
CA VAL A 169 23.26 -15.89 0.34
C VAL A 169 21.75 -15.93 0.12
N ILE A 170 21.10 -17.06 0.41
CA ILE A 170 19.64 -17.21 0.29
C ILE A 170 18.92 -16.23 1.22
N VAL A 171 19.34 -16.13 2.49
CA VAL A 171 18.76 -15.21 3.47
C VAL A 171 18.86 -13.76 3.00
N VAL A 172 20.00 -13.35 2.44
CA VAL A 172 20.19 -12.01 1.89
C VAL A 172 19.21 -11.74 0.74
N VAL A 173 19.10 -12.65 -0.22
CA VAL A 173 18.21 -12.51 -1.37
C VAL A 173 16.74 -12.45 -0.93
N VAL A 174 16.32 -13.37 -0.06
CA VAL A 174 14.94 -13.43 0.46
C VAL A 174 14.60 -12.16 1.24
N THR A 175 15.53 -11.60 2.01
CA THR A 175 15.32 -10.34 2.74
C THR A 175 15.04 -9.18 1.79
N ILE A 176 15.83 -9.06 0.71
CA ILE A 176 15.63 -8.02 -0.32
C ILE A 176 14.25 -8.20 -0.98
N ILE A 177 13.90 -9.43 -1.37
CA ILE A 177 12.59 -9.73 -2.00
C ILE A 177 11.44 -9.40 -1.05
N SER A 178 11.59 -9.69 0.25
CA SER A 178 10.57 -9.40 1.26
C SER A 178 10.33 -7.90 1.40
N GLY A 179 11.39 -7.10 1.44
CA GLY A 179 11.30 -5.63 1.44
C GLY A 179 10.65 -5.09 0.17
N LEU A 180 10.98 -5.68 -0.99
CA LEU A 180 10.38 -5.36 -2.28
C LEU A 180 8.88 -5.62 -2.29
N LEU A 181 8.45 -6.81 -1.87
CA LEU A 181 7.03 -7.17 -1.80
C LEU A 181 6.26 -6.26 -0.84
N ALA A 182 6.84 -5.93 0.31
CA ALA A 182 6.21 -5.03 1.28
C ALA A 182 5.95 -3.63 0.70
N ALA A 183 6.94 -3.06 0.00
CA ALA A 183 6.79 -1.76 -0.64
C ALA A 183 5.87 -1.81 -1.88
N TYR A 184 5.94 -2.87 -2.68
CA TYR A 184 5.12 -3.02 -3.88
C TYR A 184 3.62 -3.17 -3.55
N ILE A 185 3.29 -4.02 -2.58
CA ILE A 185 1.91 -4.27 -2.14
C ILE A 185 1.33 -3.07 -1.37
N SER A 186 2.19 -2.29 -0.70
CA SER A 186 1.75 -1.04 -0.04
C SER A 186 1.09 -0.04 -0.98
N GLY A 187 1.32 -0.13 -2.30
CA GLY A 187 0.67 0.70 -3.30
C GLY A 187 1.15 2.15 -3.38
N SER A 188 2.09 2.56 -2.52
CA SER A 188 2.63 3.92 -2.51
C SER A 188 3.68 4.13 -3.60
N LYS A 189 3.68 5.32 -4.21
CA LYS A 189 4.64 5.74 -5.24
C LYS A 189 5.79 6.59 -4.69
N ASP A 190 5.77 6.96 -3.42
CA ASP A 190 6.85 7.73 -2.81
C ASP A 190 7.88 6.82 -2.15
N TYR A 191 9.15 7.07 -2.45
CA TYR A 191 10.27 6.32 -1.90
C TYR A 191 10.33 6.35 -0.37
N LYS A 192 9.82 7.42 0.26
CA LYS A 192 9.75 7.53 1.72
C LYS A 192 8.98 6.35 2.34
N TYR A 193 7.84 5.98 1.74
CA TYR A 193 7.02 4.87 2.24
C TYR A 193 7.61 3.51 1.86
N GLY A 194 8.26 3.40 0.70
CA GLY A 194 9.02 2.21 0.32
C GLY A 194 10.13 1.88 1.31
N ILE A 195 10.93 2.88 1.67
CA ILE A 195 12.01 2.78 2.67
C ILE A 195 11.42 2.41 4.03
N LEU A 196 10.33 3.05 4.44
CA LEU A 196 9.73 2.82 5.75
C LEU A 196 9.13 1.41 5.87
N ASN A 197 8.35 0.97 4.87
CA ASN A 197 7.73 -0.35 4.86
C ASN A 197 8.76 -1.47 4.72
N GLY A 198 9.70 -1.33 3.78
CA GLY A 198 10.78 -2.30 3.60
C GLY A 198 11.70 -2.37 4.81
N GLY A 199 12.12 -1.21 5.33
CA GLY A 199 12.96 -1.13 6.53
C GLY A 199 12.30 -1.71 7.77
N LEU A 200 10.99 -1.51 7.96
CA LEU A 200 10.26 -2.09 9.10
C LEU A 200 10.29 -3.63 9.07
N VAL A 201 10.12 -4.25 7.89
CA VAL A 201 10.25 -5.71 7.74
C VAL A 201 11.64 -6.18 8.17
N GLY A 202 12.70 -5.46 7.75
CA GLY A 202 14.08 -5.78 8.13
C GLY A 202 14.37 -5.59 9.62
N VAL A 203 13.84 -4.54 10.25
CA VAL A 203 14.01 -4.28 11.68
C VAL A 203 13.28 -5.32 12.52
N VAL A 204 12.04 -5.66 12.19
CA VAL A 204 11.27 -6.69 12.91
C VAL A 204 12.00 -8.03 12.87
N LEU A 205 12.49 -8.44 11.69
CA LEU A 205 13.30 -9.64 11.57
C LEU A 205 14.62 -9.53 12.34
N GLY A 206 15.29 -8.39 12.21
CA GLY A 206 16.57 -8.10 12.85
C GLY A 206 16.48 -8.23 14.37
N VAL A 207 15.41 -7.73 14.98
CA VAL A 207 15.14 -7.88 16.41
C VAL A 207 14.95 -9.35 16.78
N LEU A 208 14.13 -10.11 16.02
CA LEU A 208 13.88 -11.52 16.29
C LEU A 208 15.17 -12.36 16.23
N MET A 209 15.98 -12.15 15.20
CA MET A 209 17.27 -12.84 15.02
C MET A 209 18.33 -12.33 15.99
N GLY A 210 18.30 -11.04 16.32
CA GLY A 210 19.19 -10.41 17.29
C GLY A 210 18.99 -10.99 18.69
N VAL A 211 17.75 -11.19 19.12
CA VAL A 211 17.44 -11.82 20.43
C VAL A 211 18.00 -13.25 20.48
N ALA A 212 17.93 -14.00 19.38
CA ALA A 212 18.46 -15.36 19.30
C ALA A 212 20.00 -15.42 19.30
N SER A 213 20.68 -14.37 18.83
CA SER A 213 22.15 -14.31 18.70
C SER A 213 22.87 -13.65 19.88
N GLY A 214 22.12 -13.02 20.80
CA GLY A 214 22.66 -12.37 21.99
C GLY A 214 23.08 -10.91 21.77
N VAL A 215 23.36 -10.22 22.88
CA VAL A 215 23.53 -8.74 22.90
C VAL A 215 24.68 -8.26 22.00
N ALA A 216 25.76 -9.02 21.89
CA ALA A 216 26.93 -8.64 21.11
C ALA A 216 26.67 -8.55 19.59
N ALA A 217 25.74 -9.35 19.06
CA ALA A 217 25.40 -9.38 17.65
C ALA A 217 24.09 -8.64 17.32
N PHE A 218 23.28 -8.28 18.33
CA PHE A 218 21.95 -7.71 18.14
C PHE A 218 21.93 -6.50 17.21
N LEU A 219 22.79 -5.50 17.46
CA LEU A 219 22.80 -4.25 16.71
C LEU A 219 23.31 -4.44 15.28
N SER A 220 24.35 -5.25 15.08
CA SER A 220 24.92 -5.51 13.76
C SER A 220 23.93 -6.28 12.89
N VAL A 221 23.33 -7.33 13.44
CA VAL A 221 22.31 -8.14 12.77
C VAL A 221 21.11 -7.26 12.38
N THR A 222 20.58 -6.49 13.31
CA THR A 222 19.42 -5.61 13.03
C THR A 222 19.73 -4.57 11.95
N THR A 223 20.92 -3.99 11.98
CA THR A 223 21.34 -2.99 11.00
C THR A 223 21.48 -3.60 9.60
N VAL A 224 22.12 -4.77 9.49
CA VAL A 224 22.29 -5.45 8.20
C VAL A 224 20.95 -5.82 7.59
N PHE A 225 20.05 -6.45 8.34
CA PHE A 225 18.71 -6.80 7.85
C PHE A 225 17.87 -5.58 7.50
N GLY A 226 17.93 -4.51 8.30
CA GLY A 226 17.29 -3.24 8.01
C GLY A 226 17.74 -2.65 6.66
N LEU A 227 19.06 -2.57 6.42
CA LEU A 227 19.60 -2.03 5.17
C LEU A 227 19.22 -2.87 3.95
N LEU A 228 19.32 -4.20 4.05
CA LEU A 228 18.93 -5.11 2.97
C LEU A 228 17.44 -4.98 2.62
N ALA A 229 16.58 -4.87 3.62
CA ALA A 229 15.14 -4.73 3.41
C ALA A 229 14.77 -3.33 2.90
N VAL A 230 15.51 -2.27 3.28
CA VAL A 230 15.39 -0.92 2.70
C VAL A 230 15.73 -0.94 1.21
N LEU A 231 16.81 -1.62 0.80
CA LEU A 231 17.15 -1.78 -0.62
C LEU A 231 16.02 -2.46 -1.38
N GLY A 232 15.47 -3.53 -0.81
CA GLY A 232 14.25 -4.17 -1.33
C GLY A 232 13.10 -3.19 -1.49
N GLY A 233 12.81 -2.41 -0.45
CA GLY A 233 11.72 -1.42 -0.44
C GLY A 233 11.88 -0.34 -1.53
N ILE A 234 13.10 0.16 -1.74
CA ILE A 234 13.40 1.13 -2.82
C ILE A 234 13.14 0.50 -4.19
N LEU A 235 13.59 -0.75 -4.42
CA LEU A 235 13.33 -1.48 -5.66
C LEU A 235 11.83 -1.70 -5.87
N GLY A 236 11.09 -2.07 -4.84
CA GLY A 236 9.64 -2.29 -4.89
C GLY A 236 8.88 -1.03 -5.29
N THR A 237 9.23 0.12 -4.71
CA THR A 237 8.64 1.41 -5.09
C THR A 237 9.02 1.82 -6.51
N LEU A 238 10.26 1.56 -6.94
CA LEU A 238 10.70 1.84 -8.32
C LEU A 238 9.87 1.04 -9.33
N LEU A 239 9.72 -0.27 -9.13
CA LEU A 239 8.90 -1.13 -9.99
C LEU A 239 7.44 -0.66 -10.05
N ARG A 240 6.88 -0.24 -8.91
CA ARG A 240 5.51 0.25 -8.83
C ARG A 240 5.31 1.61 -9.50
N ARG A 241 6.34 2.46 -9.57
CA ARG A 241 6.26 3.76 -10.24
C ARG A 241 6.19 3.62 -11.76
N HIS A 242 6.84 2.58 -12.31
CA HIS A 242 6.90 2.32 -13.75
C HIS A 242 5.72 1.50 -14.30
N ASN A 243 4.92 0.89 -13.44
CA ASN A 243 3.78 0.04 -13.79
C ASN A 243 2.45 0.72 -13.48
#